data_AF-A0A7S2EUD7-F1
#
_entry.id   AF-A0A7S2EUD7-F1
#
_cell.length_a   1.000
_cell.length_b   1.000
_cell.length_c   1.000
_cell.angle_alpha   90.00
_cell.angle_beta   90.00
_cell.angle_gamma   90.00
#
_symmetry.space_group_name_H-M   'P 1'
#
loop_
_entity.id
_entity.type
_entity.pdbx_description
1 polymer ?
#
loop_
_entity_poly.entity_id
_entity_poly.type
_entity_poly.pdbx_seq_one_letter_code
_entity_poly.pdbx_strand_id
1 'polypeptide(L)'
;LKSINAKHLALVTQCLDLTVSILPHVRAALMAQLPSKQHALLTDLDRIKREYKEHNERVLAKFVSIIGGIVEHGLAPRIGRTDFDARAAKEGVPDSKADPNAKVSCCPFLEGISTNARKMHQVLGSLLPPEDLQDVFSRIFAYVDTKVPALFLAAASAEGGAQQQQQGGGKAAPPSFKMPETDGGKSRMVAEVDAMCRNLNGLGGVRPWDFRAGRILERELGMLGVTRG
;
A
#
# COMPACT_ATOMS: atom_id res chain seq x y z
N LEU A 1 -13.53 21.37 -10.18
CA LEU A 1 -13.00 21.27 -8.80
C LEU A 1 -11.50 21.07 -8.86
N LYS A 2 -10.70 21.95 -8.25
CA LYS A 2 -9.25 21.74 -8.08
C LYS A 2 -9.06 20.47 -7.22
N SER A 3 -8.20 19.55 -7.65
CA SER A 3 -8.12 18.14 -7.22
C SER A 3 -8.34 17.86 -5.71
N ILE A 4 -9.20 16.88 -5.40
CA ILE A 4 -9.33 16.30 -4.05
C ILE A 4 -8.05 15.50 -3.76
N ASN A 5 -7.39 15.76 -2.64
CA ASN A 5 -6.13 15.11 -2.25
C ASN A 5 -6.32 14.37 -0.91
N ALA A 6 -5.33 13.58 -0.49
CA ALA A 6 -5.39 12.82 0.76
C ALA A 6 -5.63 13.70 1.99
N LYS A 7 -5.08 14.92 2.02
CA LYS A 7 -5.30 15.87 3.11
C LYS A 7 -6.77 16.30 3.21
N HIS A 8 -7.43 16.57 2.08
CA HIS A 8 -8.87 16.89 2.06
C HIS A 8 -9.71 15.72 2.60
N LEU A 9 -9.39 14.48 2.21
CA LEU A 9 -10.09 13.29 2.72
C LEU A 9 -9.86 13.09 4.22
N ALA A 10 -8.66 13.36 4.71
CA ALA A 10 -8.33 13.23 6.14
C ALA A 10 -9.08 14.28 6.98
N LEU A 11 -9.20 15.52 6.48
CA LEU A 11 -10.01 16.55 7.14
C LEU A 11 -11.51 16.17 7.15
N VAL A 12 -12.02 15.59 6.06
CA VAL A 12 -13.39 15.06 6.04
C VAL A 12 -13.56 13.99 7.11
N THR A 13 -12.61 13.06 7.24
CA THR A 13 -12.63 12.01 8.29
C THR A 13 -12.78 12.63 9.68
N GLN A 14 -11.95 13.61 10.04
CA GLN A 14 -12.07 14.33 11.33
C GLN A 14 -13.44 14.98 11.55
N CYS A 15 -13.98 15.63 10.51
CA CYS A 15 -15.30 16.25 10.61
C CYS A 15 -16.41 15.21 10.83
N LEU A 16 -16.31 14.05 10.18
CA LEU A 16 -17.25 12.94 10.35
C LEU A 16 -17.14 12.37 11.77
N ASP A 17 -15.94 12.14 12.28
CA ASP A 17 -15.70 11.61 13.62
C ASP A 17 -16.20 12.56 14.70
N LEU A 18 -15.93 13.86 14.55
CA LEU A 18 -16.46 14.90 15.44
C LEU A 18 -17.99 14.86 15.48
N THR A 19 -18.63 14.78 14.31
CA THR A 19 -20.09 14.72 14.21
C THR A 19 -20.63 13.46 14.88
N VAL A 20 -20.02 12.30 14.62
CA VAL A 20 -20.41 11.02 15.23
C VAL A 20 -20.22 11.04 16.75
N SER A 21 -19.20 11.74 17.25
CA SER A 21 -18.92 11.90 18.68
C SER A 21 -19.90 12.85 19.38
N ILE A 22 -20.37 13.90 18.69
CA ILE A 22 -21.31 14.89 19.27
C ILE A 22 -22.75 14.36 19.30
N LEU A 23 -23.15 13.56 18.31
CA LEU A 23 -24.53 13.08 18.16
C LEU A 23 -25.14 12.42 19.44
N PRO A 24 -24.42 11.58 20.21
CA PRO A 24 -24.93 11.03 21.47
C PRO A 24 -25.28 12.09 22.51
N HIS A 25 -24.50 13.17 22.60
CA HIS A 25 -24.75 14.26 23.55
C HIS A 25 -25.96 15.08 23.14
N VAL A 26 -26.09 15.39 21.84
CA VAL A 26 -27.27 16.05 21.28
C VAL A 26 -28.52 15.21 21.53
N ARG A 27 -28.44 13.90 21.30
CA ARG A 27 -29.54 12.97 21.58
C ARG A 27 -29.95 13.00 23.05
N ALA A 28 -28.99 12.94 23.98
CA ALA A 28 -29.28 12.95 25.42
C ALA A 28 -29.94 14.27 25.86
N ALA A 29 -29.45 15.41 25.35
CA ALA A 29 -30.03 16.72 25.64
C ALA A 29 -31.47 16.86 25.10
N LEU A 30 -31.72 16.37 23.89
CA LEU A 30 -33.07 16.34 23.30
C LEU A 30 -33.99 15.39 24.04
N MET A 31 -33.51 14.21 24.45
CA MET A 31 -34.29 13.25 25.23
C MET A 31 -34.75 13.83 26.57
N ALA A 32 -33.94 14.68 27.21
CA ALA A 32 -34.27 15.35 28.46
C ALA A 32 -35.30 16.48 28.29
N GLN A 33 -35.35 17.12 27.12
CA GLN A 33 -36.21 18.29 26.86
C GLN A 33 -37.50 17.96 26.11
N LEU A 34 -37.51 16.90 25.30
CA LEU A 34 -38.65 16.54 24.47
C LEU A 34 -39.66 15.66 25.23
N PRO A 35 -40.98 15.91 25.05
CA PRO A 35 -42.02 15.00 25.52
C PRO A 35 -41.85 13.60 24.93
N SER A 36 -42.20 12.56 25.70
CA SER A 36 -42.05 11.15 25.28
C SER A 36 -42.71 10.82 23.93
N LYS A 37 -43.82 11.50 23.59
CA LYS A 37 -44.50 11.35 22.29
C LYS A 37 -43.62 11.72 21.08
N GLN A 38 -42.59 12.54 21.28
CA GLN A 38 -41.68 13.00 20.23
C GLN A 38 -40.35 12.23 20.20
N HIS A 39 -40.15 11.27 21.10
CA HIS A 39 -38.90 10.49 21.17
C HIS A 39 -38.64 9.65 19.91
N ALA A 40 -39.66 9.40 19.07
CA ALA A 40 -39.48 8.77 17.77
C ALA A 40 -38.44 9.49 16.89
N LEU A 41 -38.36 10.83 16.96
CA LEU A 41 -37.40 11.67 16.24
C LEU A 41 -35.94 11.42 16.66
N LEU A 42 -35.71 10.89 17.87
CA LEU A 42 -34.37 10.53 18.32
C LEU A 42 -33.80 9.35 17.52
N THR A 43 -34.67 8.48 16.99
CA THR A 43 -34.29 7.36 16.11
C THR A 43 -33.63 7.86 14.82
N ASP A 44 -34.06 9.02 14.31
CA ASP A 44 -33.46 9.63 13.12
C ASP A 44 -32.02 10.07 13.40
N LEU A 45 -31.71 10.53 14.62
CA LEU A 45 -30.33 10.86 15.02
C LEU A 45 -29.44 9.61 15.04
N ASP A 46 -29.96 8.45 15.46
CA ASP A 46 -29.21 7.19 15.42
C ASP A 46 -28.97 6.73 13.98
N ARG A 47 -29.97 6.92 13.11
CA ARG A 47 -29.83 6.66 11.68
C ARG A 47 -28.76 7.55 11.05
N ILE A 48 -28.82 8.85 11.29
CA ILE A 48 -27.80 9.81 10.82
C ILE A 48 -26.43 9.39 11.33
N LYS A 49 -26.28 9.06 12.62
CA LYS A 49 -25.01 8.59 13.18
C LYS A 49 -24.43 7.39 12.42
N ARG A 50 -25.27 6.43 12.05
CA ARG A 50 -24.86 5.26 11.25
C ARG A 50 -24.45 5.66 9.83
N GLU A 51 -25.22 6.51 9.15
CA GLU A 51 -24.89 7.00 7.81
C GLU A 51 -23.54 7.76 7.78
N TYR A 52 -23.23 8.53 8.83
CA TYR A 52 -21.92 9.18 8.98
C TYR A 52 -20.77 8.19 9.19
N LYS A 53 -20.98 7.12 9.98
CA LYS A 53 -19.99 6.05 10.14
C LYS A 53 -19.73 5.31 8.82
N GLU A 54 -20.79 4.95 8.10
CA GLU A 54 -20.67 4.33 6.77
C GLU A 54 -19.98 5.26 5.76
N HIS A 55 -20.21 6.57 5.88
CA HIS A 55 -19.46 7.53 5.09
C HIS A 55 -17.97 7.53 5.45
N ASN A 56 -17.63 7.48 6.74
CA ASN A 56 -16.25 7.44 7.19
C ASN A 56 -15.52 6.22 6.61
N GLU A 57 -16.12 5.03 6.69
CA GLU A 57 -15.57 3.81 6.09
C GLU A 57 -15.30 3.95 4.58
N ARG A 58 -16.22 4.57 3.85
CA ARG A 58 -16.03 4.86 2.41
C ARG A 58 -14.88 5.82 2.16
N VAL A 59 -14.62 6.78 3.06
CA VAL A 59 -13.48 7.69 2.96
C VAL A 59 -12.18 6.94 3.29
N LEU A 60 -12.14 6.14 4.35
CA LEU A 60 -10.98 5.33 4.71
C LEU A 60 -10.58 4.38 3.57
N ALA A 61 -11.54 3.74 2.92
CA ALA A 61 -11.30 2.89 1.74
C ALA A 61 -10.66 3.64 0.56
N LYS A 62 -10.95 4.94 0.38
CA LYS A 62 -10.35 5.74 -0.70
C LYS A 62 -8.85 5.93 -0.52
N PHE A 63 -8.32 5.97 0.70
CA PHE A 63 -6.85 6.04 0.90
C PHE A 63 -6.15 4.81 0.34
N VAL A 64 -6.75 3.63 0.52
CA VAL A 64 -6.24 2.37 -0.04
C VAL A 64 -6.30 2.42 -1.57
N SER A 65 -7.41 2.89 -2.16
CA SER A 65 -7.53 3.05 -3.62
C SER A 65 -6.53 4.05 -4.20
N ILE A 66 -6.21 5.14 -3.48
CA ILE A 66 -5.20 6.12 -3.91
C ILE A 66 -3.82 5.46 -3.97
N ILE A 67 -3.41 4.76 -2.91
CA ILE A 67 -2.14 4.02 -2.91
C ILE A 67 -2.15 2.97 -4.02
N GLY A 68 -3.24 2.21 -4.16
CA GLY A 68 -3.36 1.20 -5.21
C GLY A 68 -3.20 1.78 -6.62
N GLY A 69 -3.86 2.89 -6.92
CA GLY A 69 -3.69 3.58 -8.20
C GLY A 69 -2.26 4.09 -8.43
N ILE A 70 -1.59 4.58 -7.38
CA ILE A 70 -0.17 4.97 -7.45
C ILE A 70 0.70 3.75 -7.77
N VAL A 71 0.48 2.63 -7.10
CA VAL A 71 1.26 1.39 -7.29
C VAL A 71 1.03 0.83 -8.70
N GLU A 72 -0.22 0.63 -9.11
CA GLU A 72 -0.58 -0.03 -10.38
C GLU A 72 -0.33 0.85 -11.60
N HIS A 73 -0.67 2.14 -11.57
CA HIS A 73 -0.56 3.00 -12.75
C HIS A 73 0.66 3.91 -12.73
N GLY A 74 1.09 4.36 -11.56
CA GLY A 74 2.22 5.28 -11.43
C GLY A 74 3.58 4.58 -11.35
N LEU A 75 3.65 3.49 -10.59
CA LEU A 75 4.92 2.83 -10.25
C LEU A 75 5.15 1.55 -11.06
N ALA A 76 4.12 0.74 -11.33
CA ALA A 76 4.28 -0.53 -12.06
C ALA A 76 5.03 -0.41 -13.40
N PRO A 77 4.86 0.66 -14.22
CA PRO A 77 5.66 0.83 -15.44
C PRO A 77 7.18 0.90 -15.22
N ARG A 78 7.64 1.19 -13.99
CA ARG A 78 9.06 1.21 -13.61
C ARG A 78 9.63 -0.20 -13.43
N ILE A 79 8.78 -1.22 -13.23
CA ILE A 79 9.20 -2.63 -13.14
C ILE A 79 9.93 -3.02 -14.43
N GLY A 80 9.40 -2.67 -15.60
CA GLY A 80 10.01 -2.94 -16.91
C GLY A 80 11.46 -2.45 -17.06
N ARG A 81 11.84 -1.40 -16.31
CA ARG A 81 13.20 -0.81 -16.35
C ARG A 81 14.16 -1.41 -15.33
N THR A 82 13.73 -2.40 -14.58
CA THR A 82 14.50 -3.01 -13.50
C THR A 82 15.06 -4.35 -13.95
N ASP A 83 16.38 -4.50 -13.86
CA ASP A 83 17.10 -5.75 -14.06
C ASP A 83 17.77 -6.12 -12.73
N PHE A 84 17.30 -7.20 -12.10
CA PHE A 84 17.80 -7.61 -10.80
C PHE A 84 19.16 -8.31 -10.87
N ASP A 85 19.51 -8.96 -11.99
CA ASP A 85 20.82 -9.59 -12.19
C ASP A 85 21.91 -8.52 -12.35
N ALA A 86 21.65 -7.50 -13.18
CA ALA A 86 22.55 -6.35 -13.34
C ALA A 86 22.72 -5.57 -12.03
N ARG A 87 21.64 -5.43 -11.24
CA ARG A 87 21.69 -4.78 -9.92
C ARG A 87 22.49 -5.59 -8.92
N ALA A 88 22.35 -6.91 -8.89
CA ALA A 88 23.17 -7.79 -8.05
C ALA A 88 24.66 -7.69 -8.42
N ALA A 89 24.99 -7.62 -9.71
CA ALA A 89 26.38 -7.46 -10.16
C ALA A 89 26.99 -6.10 -9.76
N LYS A 90 26.21 -5.00 -9.86
CA LYS A 90 26.70 -3.64 -9.59
C LYS A 90 26.75 -3.30 -8.10
N GLU A 91 25.70 -3.64 -7.38
CA GLU A 91 25.45 -3.20 -6.01
C GLU A 91 25.63 -4.34 -5.00
N GLY A 92 25.92 -5.56 -5.46
CA GLY A 92 26.11 -6.76 -4.64
C GLY A 92 24.80 -7.43 -4.23
N VAL A 93 24.92 -8.63 -3.65
CA VAL A 93 23.82 -9.28 -2.93
C VAL A 93 23.91 -8.83 -1.47
N PRO A 94 22.85 -8.23 -0.89
CA PRO A 94 22.82 -7.94 0.52
C PRO A 94 22.97 -9.24 1.30
N ASP A 95 24.10 -9.41 1.99
CA ASP A 95 24.33 -10.59 2.80
C ASP A 95 23.32 -10.60 3.96
N SER A 96 22.48 -11.63 4.04
CA SER A 96 21.50 -11.79 5.13
C SER A 96 22.18 -12.00 6.49
N LYS A 97 23.51 -12.24 6.51
CA LYS A 97 24.33 -12.37 7.72
C LYS A 97 25.02 -11.08 8.14
N ALA A 98 25.08 -10.07 7.26
CA ALA A 98 25.52 -8.73 7.63
C ALA A 98 24.35 -7.94 8.23
N ASP A 99 24.67 -6.97 9.10
CA ASP A 99 23.76 -6.13 9.90
C ASP A 99 22.29 -6.11 9.40
N PRO A 100 21.30 -6.59 10.19
CA PRO A 100 19.88 -6.58 9.80
C PRO A 100 19.33 -5.17 9.49
N ASN A 101 20.05 -4.10 9.87
CA ASN A 101 19.78 -2.71 9.51
C ASN A 101 20.55 -2.19 8.29
N ALA A 102 21.31 -3.03 7.59
CA ALA A 102 22.02 -2.64 6.39
C ALA A 102 21.04 -2.02 5.37
N LYS A 103 21.35 -0.80 4.94
CA LYS A 103 20.50 -0.02 4.04
C LYS A 103 20.53 -0.63 2.64
N VAL A 104 19.59 -1.53 2.36
CA VAL A 104 19.42 -2.12 1.03
C VAL A 104 18.84 -1.07 0.07
N SER A 105 19.54 -0.84 -1.04
CA SER A 105 19.07 -0.02 -2.16
C SER A 105 17.99 -0.78 -2.92
N CYS A 106 16.73 -0.36 -2.76
CA CYS A 106 15.58 -0.89 -3.48
C CYS A 106 15.49 -0.33 -4.90
N CYS A 107 14.84 -1.06 -5.80
CA CYS A 107 14.56 -0.59 -7.15
C CYS A 107 13.55 0.57 -7.13
N PRO A 108 13.48 1.38 -8.22
CA PRO A 108 12.63 2.57 -8.28
C PRO A 108 11.12 2.31 -8.09
N PHE A 109 10.67 1.07 -8.32
CA PHE A 109 9.30 0.65 -8.04
C PHE A 109 9.07 0.52 -6.53
N LEU A 110 9.86 -0.30 -5.83
CA LEU A 110 9.73 -0.60 -4.40
C LEU A 110 10.04 0.62 -3.51
N GLU A 111 11.06 1.41 -3.89
CA GLU A 111 11.36 2.68 -3.21
C GLU A 111 10.20 3.67 -3.38
N GLY A 112 9.57 3.67 -4.55
CA GLY A 112 8.36 4.45 -4.82
C GLY A 112 7.21 4.08 -3.89
N ILE A 113 6.98 2.79 -3.63
CA ILE A 113 5.93 2.33 -2.70
C ILE A 113 6.22 2.85 -1.29
N SER A 114 7.43 2.61 -0.79
CA SER A 114 7.85 3.05 0.55
C SER A 114 7.72 4.56 0.72
N THR A 115 8.13 5.32 -0.30
CA THR A 115 8.06 6.79 -0.29
C THR A 115 6.61 7.30 -0.27
N ASN A 116 5.73 6.74 -1.11
CA ASN A 116 4.34 7.17 -1.17
C ASN A 116 3.56 6.74 0.08
N ALA A 117 3.81 5.54 0.61
CA ALA A 117 3.27 5.09 1.89
C ALA A 117 3.71 6.02 3.04
N ARG A 118 4.99 6.41 3.08
CA ARG A 118 5.50 7.36 4.09
C ARG A 118 4.86 8.75 3.97
N LYS A 119 4.71 9.28 2.75
CA LYS A 119 4.02 10.56 2.53
C LYS A 119 2.56 10.49 2.97
N MET A 120 1.87 9.40 2.65
CA MET A 120 0.51 9.16 3.14
C MET A 120 0.49 9.11 4.67
N HIS A 121 1.43 8.38 5.28
CA HIS A 121 1.56 8.25 6.74
C HIS A 121 1.75 9.60 7.42
N GLN A 122 2.61 10.47 6.87
CA GLN A 122 2.82 11.82 7.40
C GLN A 122 1.55 12.66 7.37
N VAL A 123 0.76 12.58 6.29
CA VAL A 123 -0.50 13.31 6.17
C VAL A 123 -1.53 12.75 7.15
N LEU A 124 -1.73 11.43 7.13
CA LEU A 124 -2.77 10.77 7.93
C LEU A 124 -2.44 10.77 9.43
N GLY A 125 -1.19 10.55 9.82
CA GLY A 125 -0.79 10.46 11.22
C GLY A 125 -0.93 11.77 11.99
N SER A 126 -0.95 12.91 11.28
CA SER A 126 -1.25 14.21 11.89
C SER A 126 -2.74 14.54 11.96
N LEU A 127 -3.58 13.78 11.26
CA LEU A 127 -4.98 14.14 11.02
C LEU A 127 -5.98 13.07 11.49
N LEU A 128 -5.61 11.80 11.57
CA LEU A 128 -6.51 10.73 11.95
C LEU A 128 -6.22 10.24 13.37
N PRO A 129 -7.24 9.75 14.09
CA PRO A 129 -7.03 9.00 15.32
C PRO A 129 -6.11 7.78 15.10
N PRO A 130 -5.39 7.31 16.14
CA PRO A 130 -4.50 6.17 16.03
C PRO A 130 -5.17 4.89 15.49
N GLU A 131 -6.42 4.64 15.88
CA GLU A 131 -7.20 3.47 15.44
C GLU A 131 -7.41 3.48 13.92
N ASP A 132 -7.89 4.60 13.37
CA ASP A 132 -8.16 4.73 11.93
C ASP A 132 -6.87 4.72 11.11
N LEU A 133 -5.78 5.33 11.64
CA LEU A 133 -4.47 5.25 11.02
C LEU A 133 -3.99 3.80 10.91
N GLN A 134 -4.12 3.03 11.99
CA GLN A 134 -3.73 1.62 12.03
C GLN A 134 -4.57 0.78 11.06
N ASP A 135 -5.88 1.00 11.02
CA ASP A 135 -6.78 0.28 10.11
C ASP A 135 -6.44 0.59 8.63
N VAL A 136 -6.32 1.86 8.26
CA VAL A 136 -5.96 2.26 6.89
C VAL A 136 -4.62 1.65 6.47
N PHE A 137 -3.60 1.71 7.33
CA PHE A 137 -2.30 1.13 7.01
C PHE A 137 -2.31 -0.39 6.97
N SER A 138 -3.12 -1.06 7.80
CA SER A 138 -3.31 -2.51 7.72
C SER A 138 -3.91 -2.92 6.35
N ARG A 139 -4.91 -2.16 5.88
CA ARG A 139 -5.52 -2.37 4.55
C ARG A 139 -4.52 -2.08 3.42
N ILE A 140 -3.70 -1.03 3.54
CA ILE A 140 -2.63 -0.72 2.59
C ILE A 140 -1.57 -1.82 2.56
N PHE A 141 -1.15 -2.33 3.72
CA PHE A 141 -0.14 -3.39 3.80
C PHE A 141 -0.65 -4.70 3.21
N ALA A 142 -1.89 -5.09 3.50
CA ALA A 142 -2.54 -6.23 2.84
C ALA A 142 -2.56 -6.09 1.31
N TYR A 143 -2.89 -4.89 0.82
CA TYR A 143 -2.88 -4.59 -0.61
C TYR A 143 -1.47 -4.72 -1.20
N VAL A 144 -0.46 -4.11 -0.58
CA VAL A 144 0.94 -4.18 -1.05
C VAL A 144 1.45 -5.63 -1.02
N ASP A 145 1.17 -6.37 0.05
CA ASP A 145 1.60 -7.76 0.25
C ASP A 145 1.12 -8.69 -0.88
N THR A 146 -0.11 -8.46 -1.35
CA THR A 146 -0.72 -9.25 -2.43
C THR A 146 -0.33 -8.75 -3.81
N LYS A 147 -0.24 -7.43 -4.01
CA LYS A 147 -0.08 -6.83 -5.34
C LYS A 147 1.36 -6.74 -5.81
N VAL A 148 2.33 -6.55 -4.92
CA VAL A 148 3.74 -6.45 -5.32
C VAL A 148 4.22 -7.72 -6.04
N PRO A 149 4.02 -8.94 -5.49
CA PRO A 149 4.38 -10.16 -6.21
C PRO A 149 3.60 -10.32 -7.52
N ALA A 150 2.29 -10.06 -7.49
CA ALA A 150 1.42 -10.20 -8.67
C ALA A 150 1.85 -9.28 -9.83
N LEU A 151 2.29 -8.06 -9.53
CA LEU A 151 2.76 -7.11 -10.56
C LEU A 151 4.10 -7.54 -11.18
N PHE A 152 5.03 -8.08 -10.39
CA PHE A 152 6.26 -8.64 -10.94
C PHE A 152 5.99 -9.86 -11.84
N LEU A 153 5.11 -10.76 -11.41
CA LEU A 153 4.71 -11.94 -12.20
C LEU A 153 3.99 -11.56 -13.49
N ALA A 154 3.08 -10.58 -13.43
CA ALA A 154 2.40 -10.06 -14.61
C ALA A 154 3.38 -9.38 -15.58
N ALA A 155 4.35 -8.62 -15.06
CA ALA A 155 5.37 -7.97 -15.88
C ALA A 155 6.29 -8.98 -16.57
N ALA A 156 6.64 -10.09 -15.92
CA ALA A 156 7.42 -11.18 -16.52
C ALA A 156 6.61 -11.97 -17.56
N SER A 157 5.33 -12.22 -17.30
CA SER A 157 4.46 -12.96 -18.24
C SER A 157 4.12 -12.18 -19.51
N ALA A 158 4.13 -10.84 -19.45
CA ALA A 158 3.90 -9.98 -20.61
C ALA A 158 4.96 -10.12 -21.72
N GLU A 159 6.13 -10.69 -21.41
CA GLU A 159 7.18 -10.98 -22.38
C GLU A 159 6.83 -12.17 -23.30
N GLY A 160 6.07 -13.15 -22.80
CA GLY A 160 5.71 -14.37 -23.54
C GLY A 160 4.70 -14.16 -24.69
N GLY A 161 4.05 -13.00 -24.75
CA GLY A 161 3.02 -12.68 -25.76
C GLY A 161 3.50 -11.90 -26.99
N ALA A 162 4.77 -11.47 -27.03
CA ALA A 162 5.26 -10.53 -28.06
C ALA A 162 6.03 -11.19 -29.23
N GLN A 163 5.98 -12.52 -29.37
CA GLN A 163 6.52 -13.22 -30.55
C GLN A 163 5.43 -13.51 -31.59
N GLN A 164 4.91 -12.47 -32.26
CA GLN A 164 4.43 -12.53 -33.65
C GLN A 164 3.86 -11.17 -34.09
N GLN A 165 4.73 -10.25 -34.51
CA GLN A 165 4.53 -9.46 -35.73
C GLN A 165 5.77 -8.62 -36.01
N GLN A 166 6.55 -9.09 -36.97
CA GLN A 166 7.67 -8.40 -37.58
C GLN A 166 7.12 -7.57 -38.74
N GLN A 167 7.08 -6.23 -38.60
CA GLN A 167 7.47 -5.26 -39.63
C GLN A 167 7.11 -3.82 -39.22
N GLY A 168 8.12 -2.94 -39.18
CA GLY A 168 7.93 -1.50 -39.38
C GLY A 168 8.27 -0.59 -38.21
N GLY A 169 9.39 0.13 -38.34
CA GLY A 169 9.60 1.45 -37.70
C GLY A 169 10.32 1.43 -36.36
N GLY A 170 11.56 1.93 -36.35
CA GLY A 170 12.43 2.06 -35.17
C GLY A 170 11.88 2.99 -34.08
N LYS A 171 11.03 2.46 -33.21
CA LYS A 171 10.91 2.89 -31.81
C LYS A 171 11.51 1.78 -30.96
N ALA A 172 12.47 2.10 -30.12
CA ALA A 172 13.00 1.16 -29.12
C ALA A 172 11.81 0.53 -28.39
N ALA A 173 11.74 -0.81 -28.39
CA ALA A 173 10.70 -1.55 -27.69
C ALA A 173 10.62 -1.04 -26.24
N PRO A 174 9.43 -0.88 -25.66
CA PRO A 174 9.32 -0.53 -24.26
C PRO A 174 10.10 -1.57 -23.43
N PRO A 175 10.82 -1.14 -22.39
CA PRO A 175 11.67 -2.03 -21.62
C PRO A 175 10.81 -3.13 -20.99
N SER A 176 11.03 -4.38 -21.42
CA SER A 176 10.35 -5.56 -20.89
C SER A 176 11.05 -6.01 -19.62
N PHE A 177 10.27 -6.31 -18.59
CA PHE A 177 10.81 -6.84 -17.34
C PHE A 177 11.19 -8.30 -17.54
N LYS A 178 12.40 -8.68 -17.11
CA LYS A 178 12.85 -10.06 -17.04
C LYS A 178 13.00 -10.48 -15.59
N MET A 179 12.51 -11.68 -15.27
CA MET A 179 12.74 -12.28 -13.96
C MET A 179 14.23 -12.65 -13.83
N PRO A 180 14.89 -12.43 -12.67
CA PRO A 180 16.30 -12.75 -12.52
C PRO A 180 16.59 -14.24 -12.70
N GLU A 181 17.63 -14.53 -13.49
CA GLU A 181 18.08 -15.89 -13.75
C GLU A 181 19.22 -16.29 -12.80
N THR A 182 20.04 -15.32 -12.39
CA THR A 182 21.18 -15.58 -11.50
C THR A 182 20.74 -15.71 -10.04
N ASP A 183 21.41 -16.58 -9.28
CA ASP A 183 21.13 -16.73 -7.84
C ASP A 183 21.33 -15.42 -7.08
N GLY A 184 22.26 -14.57 -7.54
CA GLY A 184 22.47 -13.24 -7.00
C GLY A 184 21.31 -12.28 -7.27
N GLY A 185 20.78 -12.26 -8.50
CA GLY A 185 19.61 -11.45 -8.86
C GLY A 185 18.34 -11.90 -8.13
N LYS A 186 18.12 -13.21 -8.00
CA LYS A 186 17.00 -13.77 -7.24
C LYS A 186 17.04 -13.35 -5.78
N SER A 187 18.20 -13.55 -5.13
CA SER A 187 18.44 -13.13 -3.74
C SER A 187 18.29 -11.62 -3.57
N ARG A 188 18.76 -10.84 -4.55
CA ARG A 188 18.61 -9.38 -4.54
C ARG A 188 17.16 -8.93 -4.62
N MET A 189 16.37 -9.53 -5.51
CA MET A 189 14.95 -9.21 -5.65
C MET A 189 14.18 -9.44 -4.35
N VAL A 190 14.40 -10.59 -3.70
CA VAL A 190 13.79 -10.92 -2.40
C VAL A 190 14.25 -9.93 -1.32
N ALA A 191 15.56 -9.67 -1.22
CA ALA A 191 16.12 -8.75 -0.24
C ALA A 191 15.58 -7.32 -0.40
N GLU A 192 15.38 -6.84 -1.62
CA GLU A 192 14.79 -5.52 -1.88
C GLU A 192 13.31 -5.46 -1.48
N VAL A 193 12.53 -6.53 -1.70
CA VAL A 193 11.13 -6.63 -1.27
C VAL A 193 11.04 -6.68 0.25
N ASP A 194 11.89 -7.46 0.91
CA ASP A 194 11.93 -7.53 2.37
C ASP A 194 12.38 -6.20 2.98
N ALA A 195 13.31 -5.48 2.35
CA ALA A 195 13.70 -4.15 2.76
C ALA A 195 12.54 -3.15 2.64
N MET A 196 11.73 -3.22 1.58
CA MET A 196 10.50 -2.44 1.48
C MET A 196 9.52 -2.80 2.61
N CYS A 197 9.29 -4.08 2.88
CA CYS A 197 8.42 -4.54 3.96
C CYS A 197 8.90 -4.05 5.35
N ARG A 198 10.21 -4.10 5.62
CA ARG A 198 10.81 -3.51 6.84
C ARG A 198 10.59 -2.00 6.92
N ASN A 199 10.78 -1.27 5.82
CA ASN A 199 10.52 0.17 5.77
C ASN A 199 9.05 0.52 6.05
N LEU A 200 8.10 -0.30 5.60
CA LEU A 200 6.68 -0.12 5.85
C LEU A 200 6.33 -0.44 7.32
N ASN A 201 6.86 -1.53 7.88
CA ASN A 201 6.70 -1.87 9.29
C ASN A 201 7.40 -0.90 10.25
N GLY A 202 8.40 -0.15 9.79
CA GLY A 202 9.08 0.89 10.55
C GLY A 202 8.32 2.22 10.66
N LEU A 203 7.13 2.33 10.07
CA LEU A 203 6.29 3.52 10.24
C LEU A 203 5.76 3.61 11.69
N GLY A 204 5.76 4.81 12.27
CA GLY A 204 5.34 5.00 13.66
C GLY A 204 3.83 4.87 13.84
N GLY A 205 3.38 4.19 14.89
CA GLY A 205 1.95 4.13 15.23
C GLY A 205 1.08 3.27 14.31
N VAL A 206 1.67 2.55 13.35
CA VAL A 206 0.98 1.51 12.58
C VAL A 206 1.23 0.13 13.18
N ARG A 207 0.32 -0.82 12.93
CA ARG A 207 0.50 -2.20 13.39
C ARG A 207 1.53 -2.92 12.52
N PRO A 208 2.46 -3.68 13.10
CA PRO A 208 3.35 -4.54 12.33
C PRO A 208 2.54 -5.52 11.47
N TRP A 209 2.94 -5.68 10.22
CA TRP A 209 2.35 -6.62 9.28
C TRP A 209 3.31 -7.75 8.96
N ASP A 210 2.83 -8.99 9.00
CA ASP A 210 3.60 -10.15 8.55
C ASP A 210 3.53 -10.27 7.02
N PHE A 211 4.45 -9.60 6.34
CA PHE A 211 4.51 -9.65 4.88
C PHE A 211 4.91 -11.06 4.40
N ARG A 212 4.17 -11.53 3.40
CA ARG A 212 4.41 -12.80 2.69
C ARG A 212 4.94 -12.56 1.28
N ALA A 213 4.97 -11.31 0.80
CA ALA A 213 5.44 -10.95 -0.53
C ALA A 213 6.83 -11.53 -0.88
N GLY A 214 7.81 -11.42 0.03
CA GLY A 214 9.14 -12.03 -0.14
C GLY A 214 9.07 -13.55 -0.30
N ARG A 215 8.36 -14.23 0.62
CA ARG A 215 8.14 -15.69 0.59
C ARG A 215 7.43 -16.18 -0.67
N ILE A 216 6.48 -15.41 -1.19
CA ILE A 216 5.81 -15.72 -2.46
C ILE A 216 6.83 -15.66 -3.60
N LEU A 217 7.65 -14.62 -3.67
CA LEU A 217 8.66 -14.49 -4.72
C LEU A 217 9.76 -15.55 -4.61
N GLU A 218 10.23 -15.89 -3.40
CA GLU A 218 11.18 -16.99 -3.20
C GLU A 218 10.67 -18.31 -3.80
N ARG A 219 9.38 -18.60 -3.59
CA ARG A 219 8.74 -19.81 -4.12
C ARG A 219 8.69 -19.78 -5.65
N GLU A 220 8.28 -18.66 -6.25
CA GLU A 220 8.19 -18.52 -7.71
C GLU A 220 9.57 -18.52 -8.38
N LEU A 221 10.63 -18.05 -7.70
CA LEU A 221 12.01 -18.06 -8.19
C LEU A 221 12.74 -19.40 -7.99
N GLY A 222 12.07 -20.38 -7.36
CA GLY A 222 12.64 -21.69 -7.07
C GLY A 222 13.71 -21.69 -5.96
N MET A 223 13.71 -20.70 -5.08
CA MET A 223 14.71 -20.55 -3.99
C MET A 223 14.39 -21.36 -2.72
N LEU A 224 13.52 -22.36 -2.81
CA LEU A 224 13.06 -23.14 -1.65
C LEU A 224 14.24 -23.85 -0.95
N GLY A 225 14.75 -23.25 0.13
CA GLY A 225 15.76 -23.83 1.02
C GLY A 225 17.06 -23.04 1.18
N VAL A 226 17.30 -21.94 0.46
CA VAL A 226 18.60 -21.24 0.50
C VAL A 226 18.70 -20.20 1.63
N THR A 227 17.58 -19.63 2.09
CA THR A 227 17.53 -18.58 3.13
C THR A 227 17.39 -19.09 4.57
N ARG A 228 17.45 -20.42 4.80
CA ARG A 228 17.51 -21.01 6.15
C ARG A 228 18.85 -21.75 6.35
N GLY A 229 19.90 -20.98 6.64
CA GLY A 229 21.23 -21.48 7.02
C GLY A 229 22.06 -20.45 7.76
#